data_AF-A0A5Z0FB31-F1
#
_entry.id   AF-A0A5Z0FB31-F1
#
_cell.length_a   1.000
_cell.length_b   1.000
_cell.length_c   1.000
_cell.angle_alpha   90.00
_cell.angle_beta   90.00
_cell.angle_gamma   90.00
#
_symmetry.space_group_name_H-M   'P 1'
#
loop_
_entity.id
_entity.type
_entity.pdbx_description
1 polymer ?
#
loop_
_entity_poly.entity_id
_entity_poly.type
_entity_poly.pdbx_seq_one_letter_code
_entity_poly.pdbx_strand_id
1 'polypeptide(L)'
;KSHKRVCNVVYFTSCLNKSFKPNEKMHDKRSLQEVFESLCKKANIGIIYAPNDLCCGKAYENFQDIQDKNIQKINDFLSNIDSPIVLDHSACSAKLISDHSKYEIYDLSEYLLKFIAPKLRIDKINENVGLYIMCAARKLGLNENIIKLTKLCTNGKVLIDNDTYCCGFAGYKGFFKPQLNISAT
;
A
#
# COMPACT_ATOMS: atom_id res chain seq x y z
N LYS A 1 27.75 18.60 15.91
CA LYS A 1 26.44 17.93 16.17
C LYS A 1 26.24 16.90 15.07
N SER A 2 26.29 15.61 15.38
CA SER A 2 26.17 14.51 14.41
C SER A 2 24.87 14.63 13.62
N HIS A 3 24.95 14.84 12.30
CA HIS A 3 23.82 14.74 11.40
C HIS A 3 23.38 13.28 11.34
N LYS A 4 22.40 12.93 12.17
CA LYS A 4 21.72 11.63 12.11
C LYS A 4 21.20 11.47 10.67
N ARG A 5 21.81 10.57 9.90
CA ARG A 5 21.43 10.27 8.52
C ARG A 5 19.93 9.97 8.54
N VAL A 6 19.12 10.85 7.94
CA VAL A 6 17.67 10.63 7.86
C VAL A 6 17.50 9.39 6.98
N CYS A 7 16.87 8.37 7.54
CA CYS A 7 16.54 7.17 6.78
C CYS A 7 15.43 7.59 5.81
N ASN A 8 15.73 7.53 4.52
CA ASN A 8 14.80 7.93 3.47
C ASN A 8 14.07 6.71 2.92
N VAL A 9 12.83 6.90 2.50
CA VAL A 9 12.03 5.90 1.79
C VAL A 9 11.51 6.49 0.50
N VAL A 10 11.50 5.71 -0.56
CA VAL A 10 10.85 6.05 -1.81
C VAL A 10 9.37 5.74 -1.70
N TYR A 11 8.52 6.77 -1.76
CA TYR A 11 7.07 6.63 -1.84
C TYR A 11 6.65 6.46 -3.29
N PHE A 12 6.24 5.25 -3.66
CA PHE A 12 5.66 4.93 -4.96
C PHE A 12 4.16 4.82 -4.79
N THR A 13 3.45 5.91 -5.09
CA THR A 13 1.99 5.92 -5.05
C THR A 13 1.36 5.33 -6.31
N SER A 14 0.35 4.49 -6.12
CA SER A 14 -0.39 3.83 -7.19
C SER A 14 -1.27 4.80 -7.98
N CYS A 15 -1.57 4.46 -9.24
CA CYS A 15 -2.48 5.24 -10.07
C CYS A 15 -3.88 5.39 -9.46
N LEU A 16 -4.31 4.43 -8.64
CA LEU A 16 -5.59 4.48 -7.92
C LEU A 16 -5.57 5.60 -6.87
N ASN A 17 -4.56 5.63 -6.00
CA ASN A 17 -4.48 6.63 -4.94
C ASN A 17 -4.13 8.03 -5.46
N LYS A 18 -3.58 8.15 -6.68
CA LYS A 18 -3.46 9.42 -7.41
C LYS A 18 -4.79 9.91 -7.98
N SER A 19 -5.64 8.99 -8.45
CA SER A 19 -6.87 9.33 -9.19
C SER A 19 -8.08 9.52 -8.28
N PHE A 20 -8.15 8.78 -7.17
CA PHE A 20 -9.30 8.79 -6.28
C PHE A 20 -9.05 9.63 -5.02
N LYS A 21 -10.08 10.38 -4.61
CA LYS A 21 -10.10 11.11 -3.33
C LYS A 21 -10.79 10.28 -2.23
N PRO A 22 -10.48 10.54 -0.94
CA PRO A 22 -11.23 9.96 0.17
C PRO A 22 -12.74 10.21 0.06
N ASN A 23 -13.53 9.24 0.53
CA ASN A 23 -15.00 9.34 0.49
C ASN A 23 -15.50 10.53 1.34
N GLU A 24 -16.49 11.26 0.83
CA GLU A 24 -17.09 12.42 1.48
C GLU A 24 -17.77 12.11 2.83
N LYS A 25 -18.04 10.84 3.11
CA LYS A 25 -18.58 10.38 4.40
C LYS A 25 -17.51 10.04 5.44
N MET A 26 -16.22 9.96 5.06
CA MET A 26 -15.14 9.67 6.00
C MET A 26 -14.84 10.86 6.91
N HIS A 27 -14.55 10.62 8.19
CA HIS A 27 -14.14 11.69 9.12
C HIS A 27 -12.80 12.33 8.72
N ASP A 28 -11.82 11.50 8.34
CA ASP A 28 -10.54 11.99 7.82
C ASP A 28 -10.64 12.26 6.31
N LYS A 29 -10.26 13.48 5.91
CA LYS A 29 -10.31 13.94 4.51
C LYS A 29 -8.96 13.90 3.82
N ARG A 30 -7.89 13.58 4.54
CA ARG A 30 -6.55 13.50 3.98
C ARG A 30 -6.46 12.33 3.02
N SER A 31 -5.75 12.54 1.91
CA SER A 31 -5.32 11.48 1.01
C SER A 31 -4.43 10.48 1.75
N LEU A 32 -4.32 9.26 1.19
CA LEU A 32 -3.44 8.24 1.75
C LEU A 32 -1.97 8.72 1.79
N GLN A 33 -1.56 9.49 0.78
CA GLN A 33 -0.26 10.11 0.72
C GLN A 33 -0.02 11.08 1.90
N GLU A 34 -0.94 12.01 2.17
CA GLU A 34 -0.81 12.95 3.30
C GLU A 34 -0.78 12.22 4.66
N VAL A 35 -1.54 11.13 4.80
CA VAL A 35 -1.49 10.28 6.01
C VAL A 35 -0.11 9.63 6.14
N PHE A 36 0.43 9.08 5.06
CA PHE A 36 1.76 8.47 5.05
C PHE A 36 2.87 9.49 5.37
N GLU A 37 2.83 10.67 4.75
CA GLU A 37 3.74 11.79 5.03
C GLU A 37 3.71 12.18 6.50
N SER A 38 2.51 12.31 7.09
CA SER A 38 2.34 12.58 8.51
C SER A 38 2.97 11.50 9.39
N LEU A 39 2.83 10.21 9.03
CA LEU A 39 3.42 9.10 9.78
C LEU A 39 4.95 9.09 9.68
N CYS A 40 5.50 9.29 8.48
CA CYS A 40 6.95 9.42 8.25
C CYS A 40 7.55 10.59 9.01
N LYS A 41 6.89 11.77 8.99
CA LYS A 41 7.31 12.94 9.75
C LYS A 41 7.39 12.65 11.26
N LYS A 42 6.37 12.00 11.82
CA LYS A 42 6.35 11.60 13.25
C LYS A 42 7.46 10.58 13.57
N ALA A 43 7.81 9.72 12.62
CA ALA A 43 8.86 8.72 12.75
C ALA A 43 10.28 9.25 12.39
N ASN A 44 10.42 10.53 12.03
CA ASN A 44 11.64 11.15 11.54
C ASN A 44 12.28 10.38 10.36
N ILE A 45 11.44 10.01 9.39
CA ILE A 45 11.79 9.35 8.13
C ILE A 45 11.56 10.34 6.98
N GLY A 46 12.56 10.50 6.11
CA GLY A 46 12.45 11.34 4.93
C GLY A 46 11.76 10.60 3.78
N ILE A 47 11.09 11.35 2.89
CA ILE A 47 10.39 10.78 1.73
C ILE A 47 11.03 11.28 0.44
N ILE A 48 11.28 10.34 -0.47
CA ILE A 48 11.63 10.60 -1.87
C ILE A 48 10.42 10.16 -2.69
N TYR A 49 9.89 11.01 -3.56
CA TYR A 49 8.75 10.64 -4.39
C TYR A 49 9.21 9.97 -5.67
N ALA A 50 8.61 8.81 -5.99
CA ALA A 50 8.77 8.21 -7.31
C ALA A 50 8.15 9.13 -8.39
N PRO A 51 8.69 9.16 -9.62
CA PRO A 51 8.11 9.91 -10.72
C PRO A 51 6.62 9.61 -10.94
N ASN A 52 5.84 10.65 -11.23
CA ASN A 52 4.39 10.55 -11.28
C ASN A 52 3.87 9.67 -12.44
N ASP A 53 4.63 9.50 -13.50
CA ASP A 53 4.27 8.74 -14.69
C ASP A 53 4.63 7.23 -14.60
N LEU A 54 5.19 6.78 -13.46
CA LEU A 54 5.46 5.37 -13.25
C LEU A 54 4.18 4.57 -12.99
N CYS A 55 4.11 3.39 -13.61
CA CYS A 55 3.04 2.42 -13.45
C CYS A 55 3.63 1.08 -12.99
N CYS A 56 3.01 0.46 -11.99
CA CYS A 56 3.39 -0.88 -11.53
C CYS A 56 3.04 -2.00 -12.53
N GLY A 57 2.40 -1.67 -13.66
CA GLY A 57 2.00 -2.62 -14.71
C GLY A 57 0.78 -3.50 -14.39
N LYS A 58 0.33 -3.56 -13.14
CA LYS A 58 -0.73 -4.51 -12.72
C LYS A 58 -2.04 -4.39 -13.50
N ALA A 59 -2.47 -3.18 -13.85
CA ALA A 59 -3.69 -2.98 -14.61
C ALA A 59 -3.60 -3.50 -16.06
N TYR A 60 -2.38 -3.61 -16.59
CA TYR A 60 -2.09 -3.98 -17.98
C TYR A 60 -1.52 -5.39 -18.12
N GLU A 61 -1.77 -6.27 -17.14
CA GLU A 61 -1.24 -7.65 -17.09
C GLU A 61 -1.62 -8.53 -18.31
N ASN A 62 -2.61 -8.10 -19.11
CA ASN A 62 -3.01 -8.77 -20.34
C ASN A 62 -2.59 -8.03 -21.63
N PHE A 63 -1.78 -6.97 -21.54
CA PHE A 63 -1.35 -6.14 -22.67
C PHE A 63 0.18 -6.08 -22.74
N GLN A 64 0.79 -6.98 -23.51
CA GLN A 64 2.25 -7.19 -23.52
C GLN A 64 3.04 -5.94 -23.92
N ASP A 65 2.67 -5.27 -25.02
CA ASP A 65 3.37 -4.08 -25.50
C ASP A 65 3.43 -2.93 -24.47
N ILE A 66 2.40 -2.84 -23.62
CA ILE A 66 2.32 -1.86 -22.54
C ILE A 66 3.16 -2.30 -21.35
N GLN A 67 3.18 -3.60 -21.04
CA GLN A 67 4.03 -4.15 -19.99
C GLN A 67 5.50 -3.93 -20.28
N ASP A 68 5.96 -4.22 -21.49
CA ASP A 68 7.38 -4.11 -21.84
C ASP A 68 7.87 -2.65 -21.67
N LYS A 69 7.06 -1.67 -22.10
CA LYS A 69 7.34 -0.25 -21.89
C LYS A 69 7.36 0.14 -20.41
N ASN A 70 6.43 -0.39 -19.62
CA ASN A 70 6.37 -0.12 -18.18
C ASN A 70 7.57 -0.73 -17.45
N ILE A 71 7.94 -1.97 -17.77
CA ILE A 71 9.09 -2.67 -17.17
C ILE A 71 10.38 -1.90 -17.45
N GLN A 72 10.57 -1.40 -18.67
CA GLN A 72 11.75 -0.59 -18.99
C GLN A 72 11.83 0.66 -18.12
N LYS A 73 10.75 1.45 -18.04
CA LYS A 73 10.70 2.66 -17.20
C LYS A 73 10.97 2.36 -15.72
N ILE A 74 10.39 1.26 -15.21
CA ILE A 74 10.60 0.84 -13.83
C ILE A 74 12.06 0.42 -13.62
N ASN A 75 12.65 -0.36 -14.52
CA ASN A 75 14.06 -0.76 -14.41
C ASN A 75 15.00 0.46 -14.39
N ASP A 76 14.77 1.43 -15.27
CA ASP A 76 15.56 2.66 -15.33
C ASP A 76 15.44 3.43 -14.02
N PHE A 77 14.22 3.58 -13.49
CA PHE A 77 13.99 4.20 -12.19
C PHE A 77 14.72 3.46 -11.06
N LEU A 78 14.47 2.15 -10.92
CA LEU A 78 15.01 1.32 -9.84
C LEU A 78 16.54 1.26 -9.86
N SER A 79 17.18 1.33 -11.03
CA SER A 79 18.64 1.32 -11.15
C SER A 79 19.33 2.50 -10.46
N ASN A 80 18.58 3.58 -10.23
CA ASN A 80 19.05 4.82 -9.59
C ASN A 80 18.63 4.94 -8.11
N ILE A 81 17.98 3.92 -7.54
CA ILE A 81 17.45 3.95 -6.17
C ILE A 81 18.27 3.01 -5.27
N ASP A 82 18.76 3.56 -4.16
CA ASP A 82 19.45 2.81 -3.09
C ASP A 82 18.59 2.62 -1.82
N SER A 83 17.40 3.21 -1.82
CA SER A 83 16.53 3.32 -0.65
C SER A 83 15.34 2.37 -0.76
N PRO A 84 14.78 1.88 0.37
CA PRO A 84 13.56 1.09 0.37
C PRO A 84 12.42 1.79 -0.36
N ILE A 85 11.62 1.01 -1.09
CA ILE A 85 10.48 1.49 -1.86
C ILE A 85 9.22 0.98 -1.18
N VAL A 86 8.28 1.89 -0.92
CA VAL A 86 6.99 1.53 -0.36
C VAL A 86 5.88 1.83 -1.36
N LEU A 87 4.97 0.86 -1.51
CA LEU A 87 3.79 0.97 -2.35
C LEU A 87 2.52 1.02 -1.52
N ASP A 88 1.65 1.95 -1.88
CA ASP A 88 0.41 2.25 -1.16
C ASP A 88 -0.80 1.39 -1.59
N HIS A 89 -0.57 0.37 -2.41
CA HIS A 89 -1.62 -0.54 -2.88
C HIS A 89 -1.07 -1.94 -3.15
N SER A 90 -1.55 -2.95 -2.41
CA SER A 90 -0.92 -4.29 -2.40
C SER A 90 -0.98 -5.05 -3.73
N ALA A 91 -1.89 -4.71 -4.64
CA ALA A 91 -1.86 -5.27 -5.99
C ALA A 91 -0.63 -4.78 -6.80
N CYS A 92 -0.23 -3.51 -6.61
CA CYS A 92 1.01 -2.99 -7.19
C CYS A 92 2.24 -3.50 -6.44
N SER A 93 2.19 -3.57 -5.10
CA SER A 93 3.25 -4.16 -4.28
C SER A 93 3.55 -5.59 -4.76
N ALA A 94 2.53 -6.43 -4.92
CA ALA A 94 2.69 -7.81 -5.34
C ALA A 94 3.32 -7.96 -6.72
N LYS A 95 2.92 -7.10 -7.68
CA LYS A 95 3.48 -7.12 -9.04
C LYS A 95 4.96 -6.71 -9.03
N LEU A 96 5.28 -5.58 -8.40
CA LEU A 96 6.67 -5.09 -8.36
C LEU A 96 7.61 -5.98 -7.55
N ILE A 97 7.16 -6.55 -6.42
CA ILE A 97 7.94 -7.52 -5.65
C ILE A 97 8.24 -8.76 -6.49
N SER A 98 7.26 -9.27 -7.24
CA SER A 98 7.44 -10.44 -8.10
C SER A 98 8.41 -10.16 -9.25
N ASP A 99 8.29 -9.00 -9.90
CA ASP A 99 9.07 -8.66 -11.08
C ASP A 99 10.50 -8.18 -10.74
N HIS A 100 10.70 -7.63 -9.54
CA HIS A 100 11.93 -6.93 -9.16
C HIS A 100 12.44 -7.32 -7.76
N SER A 101 12.48 -8.62 -7.48
CA SER A 101 12.84 -9.20 -6.17
C SER A 101 14.22 -8.82 -5.62
N LYS A 102 15.11 -8.27 -6.45
CA LYS A 102 16.43 -7.78 -6.03
C LYS A 102 16.41 -6.44 -5.28
N TYR A 103 15.31 -5.69 -5.34
CA TYR A 103 15.16 -4.41 -4.64
C TYR A 103 14.33 -4.57 -3.37
N GLU A 104 14.58 -3.70 -2.39
CA GLU A 104 13.80 -3.65 -1.15
C GLU A 104 12.45 -2.96 -1.39
N ILE A 105 11.47 -3.75 -1.82
CA ILE A 105 10.11 -3.28 -2.12
C ILE A 105 9.17 -3.80 -1.04
N TYR A 106 8.44 -2.87 -0.41
CA TYR A 106 7.52 -3.16 0.68
C TYR A 106 6.09 -2.74 0.31
N ASP A 107 5.13 -3.56 0.71
CA ASP A 107 3.77 -3.07 0.85
C ASP A 107 3.68 -2.08 2.01
N LEU A 108 2.79 -1.07 1.90
CA LEU A 108 2.60 -0.07 2.95
C LEU A 108 2.34 -0.70 4.31
N SER A 109 1.54 -1.77 4.40
CA SER A 109 1.27 -2.43 5.70
C SER A 109 2.52 -3.04 6.32
N GLU A 110 3.37 -3.68 5.54
CA GLU A 110 4.63 -4.23 6.02
C GLU A 110 5.59 -3.12 6.46
N TYR A 111 5.72 -2.08 5.63
CA TYR A 111 6.61 -0.96 5.90
C TYR A 111 6.21 -0.21 7.18
N LEU A 112 4.91 0.05 7.34
CA LEU A 112 4.37 0.67 8.54
C LEU A 112 4.69 -0.14 9.79
N LEU A 113 4.48 -1.45 9.77
CA LEU A 113 4.72 -2.29 10.93
C LEU A 113 6.21 -2.40 11.28
N LYS A 114 7.07 -2.55 10.27
CA LYS A 114 8.51 -2.81 10.46
C LYS A 114 9.30 -1.55 10.80
N PHE A 115 8.99 -0.41 10.16
CA PHE A 115 9.87 0.77 10.20
C PHE A 115 9.25 2.00 10.85
N ILE A 116 7.92 2.13 10.85
CA ILE A 116 7.21 3.31 11.39
C ILE A 116 6.69 3.02 12.79
N ALA A 117 5.85 2.00 12.97
CA ALA A 117 5.18 1.71 14.23
C ALA A 117 6.13 1.63 15.45
N PRO A 118 7.32 1.01 15.36
CA PRO A 118 8.26 0.96 16.49
C PRO A 118 8.81 2.32 16.94
N LYS A 119 8.67 3.36 16.11
CA LYS A 119 9.14 4.73 16.38
C LYS A 119 8.03 5.66 16.87
N LEU A 120 6.79 5.19 16.89
CA LEU A 120 5.63 6.00 17.25
C LEU A 120 5.06 5.57 18.59
N ARG A 121 4.60 6.56 19.36
CA ARG A 121 3.58 6.33 20.38
C ARG A 121 2.22 6.38 19.67
N ILE A 122 1.48 5.27 19.72
CA ILE A 122 0.17 5.15 19.09
C ILE A 122 -0.88 5.27 20.20
N ASP A 123 -1.66 6.35 20.18
CA ASP A 123 -2.83 6.48 21.05
C ASP A 123 -3.99 5.70 20.42
N LYS A 124 -4.45 4.68 21.14
CA LYS A 124 -5.47 3.73 20.65
C LYS A 124 -6.87 4.32 20.74
N ILE A 125 -7.70 4.02 19.75
CA ILE A 125 -9.14 4.26 19.83
C ILE A 125 -9.82 3.17 20.69
N ASN A 126 -11.02 3.44 21.19
CA ASN A 126 -11.81 2.50 22.00
C ASN A 126 -13.01 1.95 21.22
N GLU A 127 -12.79 1.59 19.95
CA GLU A 127 -13.84 1.13 19.03
C GLU A 127 -13.48 -0.25 18.44
N ASN A 128 -14.49 -1.07 18.18
CA ASN A 128 -14.27 -2.32 17.44
C ASN A 128 -13.92 -2.00 15.99
N VAL A 129 -13.02 -2.78 15.39
CA VAL A 129 -12.60 -2.60 14.00
C VAL A 129 -12.94 -3.86 13.21
N GLY A 130 -13.79 -3.70 12.18
CA GLY A 130 -13.97 -4.70 11.14
C GLY A 130 -12.78 -4.67 10.18
N LEU A 131 -12.17 -5.83 9.95
CA LEU A 131 -10.94 -5.95 9.16
C LEU A 131 -11.15 -6.88 7.97
N TYR A 132 -11.18 -6.27 6.78
CA TYR A 132 -11.09 -6.98 5.49
C TYR A 132 -9.65 -6.92 4.98
N ILE A 133 -9.06 -8.08 4.67
CA ILE A 133 -7.70 -8.17 4.11
C ILE A 133 -7.80 -8.50 2.62
N MET A 134 -7.34 -7.58 1.78
CA MET A 134 -7.38 -7.71 0.32
C MET A 134 -6.58 -8.92 -0.17
N CYS A 135 -7.10 -9.64 -1.17
CA CYS A 135 -6.52 -10.87 -1.71
C CYS A 135 -5.04 -10.76 -2.13
N ALA A 136 -4.60 -9.62 -2.69
CA ALA A 136 -3.20 -9.41 -3.06
C ALA A 136 -2.26 -9.35 -1.83
N ALA A 137 -2.70 -8.72 -0.74
CA ALA A 137 -1.96 -8.72 0.52
C ALA A 137 -1.92 -10.13 1.14
N ARG A 138 -3.01 -10.90 1.01
CA ARG A 138 -3.03 -12.31 1.44
C ARG A 138 -2.02 -13.16 0.67
N LYS A 139 -1.95 -13.00 -0.65
CA LYS A 139 -0.97 -13.69 -1.51
C LYS A 139 0.48 -13.33 -1.16
N LEU A 140 0.72 -12.11 -0.67
CA LEU A 140 2.01 -11.68 -0.14
C LEU A 140 2.29 -12.17 1.29
N GLY A 141 1.38 -12.93 1.92
CA GLY A 141 1.55 -13.40 3.29
C GLY A 141 1.40 -12.31 4.37
N LEU A 142 0.83 -11.15 4.02
CA LEU A 142 0.77 -9.97 4.90
C LEU A 142 -0.38 -9.97 5.92
N ASN A 143 -1.16 -11.06 5.99
CA ASN A 143 -2.33 -11.16 6.88
C ASN A 143 -2.00 -10.77 8.33
N GLU A 144 -0.97 -11.40 8.89
CA GLU A 144 -0.55 -11.16 10.28
C GLU A 144 0.00 -9.75 10.49
N ASN A 145 0.65 -9.17 9.49
CA ASN A 145 1.17 -7.80 9.58
C ASN A 145 0.02 -6.79 9.71
N ILE A 146 -1.01 -6.96 8.87
CA ILE A 146 -2.20 -6.11 8.88
C ILE A 146 -2.98 -6.28 10.19
N ILE A 147 -3.16 -7.53 10.67
CA ILE A 147 -3.83 -7.79 11.96
C ILE A 147 -3.07 -7.14 13.12
N LYS A 148 -1.74 -7.25 13.15
CA LYS A 148 -0.90 -6.64 14.18
C LYS A 148 -1.00 -5.12 14.16
N LEU A 149 -0.92 -4.50 12.98
CA LEU A 149 -1.12 -3.06 12.84
C LEU A 149 -2.47 -2.60 13.38
N THR A 150 -3.55 -3.29 13.02
CA THR A 150 -4.89 -2.95 13.50
C THR A 150 -4.98 -3.03 15.03
N LYS A 151 -4.38 -4.06 15.65
CA LYS A 151 -4.33 -4.22 17.12
C LYS A 151 -3.47 -3.15 17.82
N LEU A 152 -2.53 -2.53 17.12
CA LEU A 152 -1.78 -1.37 17.64
C LEU A 152 -2.66 -0.12 17.70
N CYS A 153 -3.71 -0.02 16.89
CA CYS A 153 -4.53 1.18 16.74
C CYS A 153 -5.79 1.20 17.62
N THR A 154 -6.22 0.06 18.19
CA THR A 154 -7.46 -0.01 18.99
C THR A 154 -7.32 -0.85 20.27
N ASN A 155 -8.10 -0.50 21.30
CA ASN A 155 -8.39 -1.33 22.46
C ASN A 155 -9.64 -2.21 22.29
N GLY A 156 -10.45 -1.95 21.26
CA GLY A 156 -11.64 -2.75 20.94
C GLY A 156 -11.30 -4.09 20.28
N LYS A 157 -12.35 -4.85 19.95
CA LYS A 157 -12.22 -6.14 19.24
C LYS A 157 -11.86 -5.87 17.78
N VAL A 158 -10.93 -6.69 17.26
CA VAL A 158 -10.64 -6.77 15.82
C VAL A 158 -11.43 -7.95 15.26
N LEU A 159 -12.45 -7.65 14.46
CA LEU A 159 -13.33 -8.63 13.82
C LEU A 159 -12.82 -8.87 12.40
N ILE A 160 -12.16 -10.00 12.19
CA ILE A 160 -11.57 -10.34 10.88
C ILE A 160 -12.65 -10.98 10.02
N ASP A 161 -12.83 -10.45 8.81
CA ASP A 161 -13.65 -11.08 7.79
C ASP A 161 -12.85 -12.22 7.12
N ASN A 162 -13.24 -13.46 7.47
CA ASN A 162 -12.65 -14.68 6.92
C ASN A 162 -13.48 -15.29 5.79
N ASP A 163 -14.72 -14.84 5.61
CA ASP A 163 -15.65 -15.40 4.63
C ASP A 163 -15.52 -14.67 3.29
N THR A 164 -15.23 -13.37 3.32
CA THR A 164 -14.98 -12.58 2.11
C THR A 164 -13.51 -12.66 1.69
N TYR A 165 -13.22 -13.51 0.69
CA TYR A 165 -11.87 -13.61 0.11
C TYR A 165 -11.59 -12.53 -0.97
N CYS A 166 -12.62 -12.04 -1.65
CA CYS A 166 -12.50 -11.09 -2.76
C CYS A 166 -13.60 -10.03 -2.67
N CYS A 167 -13.24 -8.76 -2.82
CA CYS A 167 -14.18 -7.63 -2.82
C CYS A 167 -14.95 -7.45 -4.15
N GLY A 168 -14.89 -8.43 -5.05
CA GLY A 168 -15.59 -8.40 -6.35
C GLY A 168 -14.94 -7.53 -7.43
N PHE A 169 -14.01 -6.63 -7.07
CA PHE A 169 -13.48 -5.66 -8.03
C PHE A 169 -12.56 -6.27 -9.11
N ALA A 170 -11.79 -7.31 -8.74
CA ALA A 170 -11.00 -8.14 -9.64
C ALA A 170 -10.21 -7.37 -10.72
N GLY A 171 -9.38 -6.41 -10.29
CA GLY A 171 -8.62 -5.53 -11.18
C GLY A 171 -9.49 -4.38 -11.68
N TYR A 172 -9.99 -4.48 -12.91
CA TYR A 172 -10.89 -3.48 -13.51
C TYR A 172 -12.29 -4.05 -13.79
N LYS A 173 -12.51 -5.36 -13.56
CA LYS A 173 -13.75 -6.04 -13.93
C LYS A 173 -14.95 -5.53 -13.15
N GLY A 174 -14.76 -5.11 -11.89
CA GLY A 174 -15.81 -4.55 -11.04
C GLY A 174 -16.49 -3.31 -11.62
N PHE A 175 -15.84 -2.59 -12.55
CA PHE A 175 -16.48 -1.48 -13.27
C PHE A 175 -17.47 -1.93 -14.34
N PHE A 176 -17.20 -3.07 -14.99
CA PHE A 176 -17.96 -3.53 -16.17
C PHE A 176 -18.84 -4.75 -15.88
N LYS A 177 -18.68 -5.38 -14.71
CA LYS A 177 -19.39 -6.58 -14.27
C LYS A 177 -19.90 -6.37 -12.83
N PRO A 178 -20.95 -5.55 -12.64
CA PRO A 178 -21.47 -5.21 -11.31
C PRO A 178 -21.92 -6.45 -10.52
N GLN A 179 -22.29 -7.55 -11.20
CA GLN A 179 -22.61 -8.82 -10.55
C GLN A 179 -21.46 -9.31 -9.64
N LEU A 180 -20.20 -9.07 -10.00
CA LEU A 180 -19.05 -9.47 -9.18
C LEU A 180 -19.02 -8.75 -7.84
N ASN A 181 -19.37 -7.45 -7.81
CA ASN A 181 -19.40 -6.68 -6.57
C ASN A 181 -20.61 -7.07 -5.72
N ILE A 182 -21.75 -7.37 -6.35
CA ILE A 182 -22.98 -7.81 -5.65
C ILE A 182 -22.76 -9.17 -4.99
N SER A 183 -22.10 -10.11 -5.66
CA SER A 183 -21.80 -11.44 -5.12
C SER A 183 -20.67 -11.46 -4.08
N ALA A 184 -20.02 -10.33 -3.82
CA ALA A 184 -18.93 -10.20 -2.84
C ALA A 184 -19.42 -9.69 -1.47
N THR A 185 -20.69 -9.96 -1.13
CA THR A 185 -21.37 -9.58 0.12
C THR A 185 -21.74 -10.79 0.95
#